data_AF-A0A6V8EY18-F1
#
_entry.id   AF-A0A6V8EY18-F1
#
_cell.length_a   1.000
_cell.length_b   1.000
_cell.length_c   1.000
_cell.angle_alpha   90.00
_cell.angle_beta   90.00
_cell.angle_gamma   90.00
#
_symmetry.space_group_name_H-M   'P 1'
#
loop_
_entity.id
_entity.type
_entity.pdbx_description
1 polymer ?
#
loop_
_entity_poly.entity_id
_entity_poly.type
_entity_poly.pdbx_seq_one_letter_code
_entity_poly.pdbx_strand_id
1 'polypeptide(L)'
;MCKKQSRIGERLRLFFVCIIITPILICGCSYFDEGLQARSIFQEANDFFSQGDYEASLSKYEQIIEKYPTASDRVLFEMGIIYAYPRNEQKDYQKSLECFQKLIKDYPESEYRRDSEMMIFNINNVIIKDKTIATQQTQIETLQQEVKSKENGIVALQKKIEVLEQKIFALRKEPADKILIEKKERRLALLTRGEVLKTYKIALGGNPIGPKERQGDNKTPEGTYVIDSRNKDSGYHLSLHISYPNEKDKKRARELGVSPGGDIMIHGIKNGFSWVGDSHTEVDWTKGCIAVTDEEIEEIDKLAPNGTIVEIRP
;
A
#
# COMPACT_ATOMS: atom_id res chain seq x y z
N MET A 1 13.98 -98.70 82.84
CA MET A 1 15.45 -98.60 82.66
C MET A 1 15.73 -97.61 81.53
N CYS A 2 16.79 -96.81 81.70
CA CYS A 2 17.17 -95.63 80.93
C CYS A 2 18.00 -95.96 79.68
N LYS A 3 17.83 -95.25 78.55
CA LYS A 3 18.86 -94.39 77.88
C LYS A 3 18.43 -93.88 76.48
N LYS A 4 19.19 -92.90 75.99
CA LYS A 4 18.87 -91.75 75.12
C LYS A 4 19.66 -91.80 73.79
N GLN A 5 19.34 -90.86 72.87
CA GLN A 5 20.03 -90.36 71.64
C GLN A 5 19.45 -90.88 70.30
N SER A 6 19.31 -90.14 69.19
CA SER A 6 19.72 -88.78 68.73
C SER A 6 18.92 -88.46 67.42
N ARG A 7 18.34 -87.25 67.24
CA ARG A 7 18.76 -86.13 66.34
C ARG A 7 18.71 -86.39 64.81
N ILE A 8 18.11 -85.42 64.09
CA ILE A 8 18.36 -85.03 62.67
C ILE A 8 17.67 -85.89 61.61
N GLY A 9 16.47 -85.49 61.16
CA GLY A 9 15.81 -86.11 60.00
C GLY A 9 14.72 -85.28 59.32
N GLU A 10 14.04 -84.37 60.03
CA GLU A 10 12.84 -83.71 59.47
C GLU A 10 13.07 -82.34 58.80
N ARG A 11 14.30 -81.83 58.74
CA ARG A 11 14.60 -80.50 58.12
C ARG A 11 15.00 -80.52 56.64
N LEU A 12 15.11 -81.69 56.01
CA LEU A 12 15.68 -81.82 54.66
C LEU A 12 14.68 -81.80 53.49
N ARG A 13 13.36 -81.86 53.74
CA ARG A 13 12.35 -81.77 52.66
C ARG A 13 11.84 -80.36 52.34
N LEU A 14 12.14 -79.36 53.17
CA LEU A 14 11.71 -77.96 52.95
C LEU A 14 12.69 -77.13 52.11
N PHE A 15 13.88 -77.66 51.79
CA PHE A 15 14.91 -76.93 51.05
C PHE A 15 14.83 -77.05 49.52
N PHE A 16 14.02 -77.95 48.97
CA PHE A 16 13.97 -78.19 47.52
C PHE A 16 12.85 -77.46 46.76
N VAL A 17 11.93 -76.77 47.45
CA VAL A 17 10.84 -76.05 46.78
C VAL A 17 11.19 -74.59 46.45
N CYS A 18 12.29 -74.04 46.99
CA CYS A 18 12.65 -72.64 46.78
C CYS A 18 13.73 -72.37 45.71
N ILE A 19 14.17 -73.37 44.94
CA ILE A 19 15.31 -73.22 44.00
C ILE A 19 14.90 -73.22 42.51
N ILE A 20 13.61 -73.37 42.18
CA ILE A 20 13.16 -73.38 40.76
C ILE A 20 12.21 -72.21 40.40
N ILE A 21 11.92 -71.28 41.32
CA ILE A 21 11.16 -70.04 41.02
C ILE A 21 11.98 -68.78 41.36
N THR A 22 13.27 -68.80 41.04
CA THR A 22 14.18 -67.67 41.27
C THR A 22 15.25 -67.63 40.17
N PRO A 23 14.83 -67.54 38.90
CA PRO A 23 15.47 -66.53 38.04
C PRO A 23 14.54 -65.80 37.05
N ILE A 24 13.21 -65.76 37.25
CA ILE A 24 12.28 -65.08 36.31
C ILE A 24 11.83 -63.68 36.77
N LEU A 25 12.07 -63.27 38.03
CA LEU A 25 11.48 -62.03 38.58
C LEU A 25 12.46 -60.88 38.87
N ILE A 26 13.76 -61.00 38.60
CA ILE A 26 14.74 -59.94 38.94
C ILE A 26 15.21 -59.13 37.72
N CYS A 27 15.02 -59.62 36.48
CA CYS A 27 15.30 -58.82 35.26
C CYS A 27 14.09 -58.02 34.75
N GLY A 28 12.88 -58.22 35.31
CA GLY A 28 11.66 -57.55 34.84
C GLY A 28 11.35 -56.21 35.50
N CYS A 29 11.91 -55.93 36.69
CA CYS A 29 11.52 -54.75 37.47
C CYS A 29 12.30 -53.47 37.13
N SER A 30 13.59 -53.56 36.76
CA SER A 30 14.36 -52.38 36.36
C SER A 30 13.86 -51.78 35.04
N TYR A 31 13.47 -52.63 34.09
CA TYR A 31 12.92 -52.20 32.80
C TYR A 31 11.54 -51.55 32.93
N PHE A 32 10.74 -51.99 33.91
CA PHE A 32 9.40 -51.46 34.16
C PHE A 32 9.46 -50.09 34.88
N ASP A 33 10.41 -49.89 35.78
CA ASP A 33 10.62 -48.63 36.51
C ASP A 33 11.25 -47.54 35.62
N GLU A 34 12.22 -47.91 34.77
CA GLU A 34 12.82 -47.01 33.76
C GLU A 34 11.77 -46.53 32.74
N GLY A 35 10.88 -47.40 32.28
CA GLY A 35 9.80 -47.04 31.35
C GLY A 35 8.76 -46.10 31.96
N LEU A 36 8.47 -46.23 33.26
CA LEU A 36 7.55 -45.35 33.97
C LEU A 36 8.14 -43.94 34.15
N GLN A 37 9.44 -43.87 34.46
CA GLN A 37 10.15 -42.61 34.67
C GLN A 37 10.37 -41.83 33.37
N ALA A 38 10.73 -42.51 32.28
CA ALA A 38 10.81 -41.90 30.96
C ALA A 38 9.47 -41.27 30.55
N ARG A 39 8.36 -41.99 30.77
CA ARG A 39 7.00 -41.51 30.46
C ARG A 39 6.63 -40.23 31.22
N SER A 40 7.02 -40.12 32.48
CA SER A 40 6.80 -38.91 33.30
C SER A 40 7.54 -37.70 32.73
N ILE A 41 8.81 -37.86 32.35
CA ILE A 41 9.62 -36.77 31.79
C ILE A 41 9.09 -36.35 30.40
N PHE A 42 8.59 -37.30 29.60
CA PHE A 42 7.90 -36.98 28.34
C PHE A 42 6.64 -36.14 28.56
N GLN A 43 5.84 -36.43 29.59
CA GLN A 43 4.66 -35.62 29.91
C GLN A 43 5.06 -34.20 30.28
N GLU A 44 6.07 -34.06 31.14
CA GLU A 44 6.56 -32.74 31.56
C GLU A 44 7.10 -31.92 30.36
N ALA A 45 7.86 -32.54 29.46
CA ALA A 45 8.36 -31.88 28.24
C ALA A 45 7.21 -31.40 27.34
N ASN A 46 6.16 -32.21 27.18
CA ASN A 46 4.96 -31.85 26.40
C ASN A 46 4.15 -30.74 27.06
N ASP A 47 4.08 -30.72 28.39
CA ASP A 47 3.39 -29.67 29.14
C ASP A 47 4.10 -28.33 28.94
N PHE A 48 5.43 -28.30 28.99
CA PHE A 48 6.21 -27.10 28.68
C PHE A 48 6.00 -26.64 27.23
N PHE A 49 6.03 -27.56 26.26
CA PHE A 49 5.74 -27.22 24.86
C PHE A 49 4.35 -26.59 24.69
N SER A 50 3.34 -27.17 25.34
CA SER A 50 1.95 -26.72 25.28
C SER A 50 1.76 -25.34 25.93
N GLN A 51 2.58 -25.02 26.93
CA GLN A 51 2.64 -23.70 27.57
C GLN A 51 3.42 -22.67 26.73
N GLY A 52 4.08 -23.09 25.66
CA GLY A 52 4.94 -22.24 24.85
C GLY A 52 6.37 -22.08 25.39
N ASP A 53 6.72 -22.79 26.45
CA ASP A 53 8.08 -22.83 27.00
C ASP A 53 8.92 -23.88 26.25
N TYR A 54 9.33 -23.50 25.04
CA TYR A 54 10.08 -24.38 24.14
C TYR A 54 11.48 -24.73 24.68
N GLU A 55 12.11 -23.83 25.42
CA GLU A 55 13.44 -24.03 25.98
C GLU A 55 13.40 -25.05 27.13
N ALA A 56 12.45 -24.92 28.06
CA ALA A 56 12.24 -25.91 29.11
C ALA A 56 11.85 -27.27 28.54
N SER A 57 11.01 -27.29 27.49
CA SER A 57 10.65 -28.52 26.78
C SER A 57 11.87 -29.22 26.19
N LEU A 58 12.72 -28.50 25.45
CA LEU A 58 13.96 -29.02 24.87
C LEU A 58 14.92 -29.54 25.95
N SER A 59 15.08 -28.82 27.07
CA SER A 59 15.93 -29.26 28.18
C SER A 59 15.46 -30.57 28.81
N LYS A 60 14.14 -30.82 28.87
CA LYS A 60 13.59 -32.09 29.34
C LYS A 60 13.85 -33.23 28.34
N TYR A 61 13.73 -32.96 27.05
CA TYR A 61 14.08 -33.93 26.01
C TYR A 61 15.56 -34.30 26.00
N GLU A 62 16.46 -33.34 26.21
CA GLU A 62 17.90 -33.61 26.37
C GLU A 62 18.18 -34.53 27.56
N GLN A 63 17.47 -34.38 28.68
CA GLN A 63 17.61 -35.30 29.81
C GLN A 63 17.14 -36.73 29.49
N ILE A 64 16.15 -36.88 28.59
CA ILE A 64 15.66 -38.20 28.17
C ILE A 64 16.68 -38.90 27.28
N ILE A 65 17.30 -38.19 26.33
CA ILE A 65 18.24 -38.80 25.37
C ILE A 65 19.48 -39.38 26.05
N GLU A 66 19.92 -38.76 27.15
CA GLU A 66 21.08 -39.23 27.93
C GLU A 66 20.74 -40.46 28.78
N LYS A 67 19.53 -40.51 29.35
CA LYS A 67 19.13 -41.53 30.33
C LYS A 67 18.44 -42.75 29.71
N TYR A 68 17.76 -42.57 28.57
CA TYR A 68 16.94 -43.60 27.94
C TYR A 68 17.25 -43.72 26.44
N PRO A 69 18.38 -44.36 26.07
CA PRO A 69 18.80 -44.48 24.67
C PRO A 69 17.75 -45.11 23.74
N THR A 70 16.89 -45.98 24.28
CA THR A 70 15.81 -46.66 23.55
C THR A 70 14.67 -45.72 23.12
N ALA A 71 14.56 -44.53 23.69
CA ALA A 71 13.56 -43.52 23.35
C ALA A 71 14.13 -42.38 22.48
N SER A 72 15.40 -42.46 22.09
CA SER A 72 16.13 -41.37 21.42
C SER A 72 15.55 -40.99 20.07
N ASP A 73 14.98 -41.93 19.32
CA ASP A 73 14.38 -41.65 18.01
C ASP A 73 13.17 -40.72 18.14
N ARG A 74 12.26 -41.01 19.08
CA ARG A 74 11.15 -40.11 19.43
C ARG A 74 11.66 -38.76 19.92
N VAL A 75 12.64 -38.75 20.82
CA VAL A 75 13.20 -37.50 21.35
C VAL A 75 13.76 -36.62 20.23
N LEU A 76 14.55 -37.19 19.32
CA LEU A 76 15.08 -36.46 18.17
C LEU A 76 13.96 -35.91 17.29
N PHE A 77 12.89 -36.68 17.06
CA PHE A 77 11.74 -36.21 16.29
C PHE A 77 11.06 -35.00 16.95
N GLU A 78 10.74 -35.09 18.24
CA GLU A 78 10.05 -34.03 18.98
C GLU A 78 10.92 -32.76 19.10
N MET A 79 12.22 -32.90 19.42
CA MET A 79 13.15 -31.77 19.42
C MET A 79 13.24 -31.11 18.05
N GLY A 80 13.27 -31.92 16.97
CA GLY A 80 13.24 -31.43 15.60
C GLY A 80 12.00 -30.58 15.31
N ILE A 81 10.83 -31.01 15.77
CA ILE A 81 9.58 -30.24 15.65
C ILE A 81 9.68 -28.93 16.43
N ILE A 82 10.16 -28.95 17.67
CA ILE A 82 10.24 -27.76 18.53
C ILE A 82 11.19 -26.71 17.95
N TYR A 83 12.34 -27.14 17.43
CA TYR A 83 13.29 -26.25 16.77
C TYR A 83 12.73 -25.62 15.49
N ALA A 84 11.81 -26.27 14.77
CA ALA A 84 11.16 -25.70 13.59
C ALA A 84 9.81 -25.01 13.88
N TYR A 85 9.35 -25.00 15.13
CA TYR A 85 8.00 -24.59 15.45
C TYR A 85 7.77 -23.09 15.15
N PRO A 86 6.75 -22.70 14.37
CA PRO A 86 6.59 -21.30 13.93
C PRO A 86 6.45 -20.27 15.05
N ARG A 87 5.83 -20.66 16.18
CA ARG A 87 5.67 -19.78 17.35
C ARG A 87 6.87 -19.79 18.29
N ASN A 88 7.86 -20.65 18.04
CA ASN A 88 9.12 -20.58 18.77
C ASN A 88 9.92 -19.39 18.23
N GLU A 89 10.06 -18.35 19.05
CA GLU A 89 10.85 -17.17 18.69
C GLU A 89 12.34 -17.52 18.56
N GLN A 90 12.79 -18.54 19.29
CA GLN A 90 14.14 -19.10 19.23
C GLN A 90 14.24 -20.28 18.24
N LYS A 91 13.30 -20.40 17.29
CA LYS A 91 13.35 -21.47 16.28
C LYS A 91 14.69 -21.46 15.55
N ASP A 92 15.22 -22.66 15.34
CA ASP A 92 16.51 -22.91 14.71
C ASP A 92 16.33 -24.04 13.71
N TYR A 93 16.10 -23.68 12.45
CA TYR A 93 15.92 -24.65 11.38
C TYR A 93 17.14 -25.55 11.18
N GLN A 94 18.34 -25.10 11.54
CA GLN A 94 19.55 -25.90 11.41
C GLN A 94 19.57 -27.02 12.46
N LYS A 95 19.30 -26.68 13.73
CA LYS A 95 19.16 -27.69 14.79
C LYS A 95 18.02 -28.68 14.52
N SER A 96 16.91 -28.19 13.96
CA SER A 96 15.80 -29.03 13.54
C SER A 96 16.22 -30.06 12.49
N LEU A 97 16.93 -29.62 11.45
CA LEU A 97 17.46 -30.49 10.40
C LEU A 97 18.46 -31.51 10.98
N GLU A 98 19.33 -31.10 11.90
CA GLU A 98 20.29 -31.99 12.57
C GLU A 98 19.59 -33.10 13.35
N CYS A 99 18.53 -32.77 14.09
CA CYS A 99 17.70 -33.76 14.79
C CYS A 99 17.10 -34.80 13.82
N PHE A 100 16.45 -34.35 12.74
CA PHE A 100 15.83 -35.25 11.77
C PHE A 100 16.86 -36.07 10.97
N GLN A 101 17.99 -35.47 10.61
CA GLN A 101 19.09 -36.16 9.92
C GLN A 101 19.72 -37.24 10.82
N LYS A 102 19.94 -36.92 12.09
CA LYS A 102 20.45 -37.88 13.08
C LYS A 102 19.48 -39.02 13.29
N LEU A 103 18.18 -38.74 13.36
CA LEU A 103 17.13 -39.76 13.44
C LEU A 103 17.19 -40.74 12.27
N ILE A 104 17.19 -40.23 11.03
CA ILE A 104 17.23 -41.05 9.81
C ILE A 104 18.51 -41.89 9.73
N LYS A 105 19.64 -41.34 10.18
CA LYS A 105 20.96 -41.99 10.12
C LYS A 105 21.11 -43.08 11.18
N ASP A 106 20.79 -42.75 12.44
CA ASP A 106 21.08 -43.61 13.59
C ASP A 106 19.94 -44.60 13.87
N TYR A 107 18.71 -44.30 13.41
CA TYR A 107 17.50 -45.11 13.63
C TYR A 107 16.71 -45.37 12.33
N PRO A 108 17.28 -46.13 11.36
CA PRO A 108 16.68 -46.34 10.04
C PRO A 108 15.35 -47.11 10.04
N GLU A 109 15.02 -47.83 11.12
CA GLU A 109 13.76 -48.56 11.27
C GLU A 109 12.73 -47.80 12.14
N SER A 110 13.02 -46.56 12.54
CA SER A 110 12.12 -45.75 13.37
C SER A 110 10.81 -45.43 12.66
N GLU A 111 9.69 -45.45 13.39
CA GLU A 111 8.38 -45.03 12.88
C GLU A 111 8.37 -43.57 12.40
N TYR A 112 9.24 -42.72 12.97
CA TYR A 112 9.37 -41.30 12.66
C TYR A 112 10.23 -41.00 11.44
N ARG A 113 10.83 -42.01 10.78
CA ARG A 113 11.76 -41.82 9.67
C ARG A 113 11.13 -41.06 8.49
N ARG A 114 9.95 -41.49 8.03
CA ARG A 114 9.27 -40.85 6.88
C ARG A 114 8.84 -39.42 7.19
N ASP A 115 8.32 -39.19 8.39
CA ASP A 115 7.91 -37.85 8.82
C ASP A 115 9.13 -36.92 8.92
N SER A 116 10.27 -37.43 9.39
CA SER A 116 11.54 -36.70 9.43
C SER A 116 12.02 -36.30 8.02
N GLU A 117 11.94 -37.21 7.04
CA GLU A 117 12.27 -36.91 5.63
C GLU A 117 11.37 -35.79 5.07
N MET A 118 10.07 -35.85 5.37
CA MET A 118 9.11 -34.80 4.96
C MET A 118 9.38 -33.46 5.65
N MET A 119 9.72 -33.49 6.95
CA MET A 119 10.07 -32.27 7.69
C MET A 119 11.33 -31.62 7.13
N ILE A 120 12.37 -32.39 6.82
CA ILE A 120 13.59 -31.87 6.17
C ILE A 120 13.25 -31.17 4.84
N PHE A 121 12.42 -31.79 4.00
CA PHE A 121 12.00 -31.20 2.73
C PHE A 121 11.25 -29.87 2.95
N ASN A 122 10.30 -29.85 3.88
CA ASN A 122 9.52 -28.65 4.19
C ASN A 122 10.38 -27.52 4.75
N ILE A 123 11.29 -27.83 5.67
CA ILE A 123 12.19 -26.85 6.29
C ILE A 123 13.10 -26.22 5.23
N ASN A 124 13.70 -27.03 4.35
CA ASN A 124 14.53 -26.51 3.26
C ASN A 124 13.75 -25.57 2.33
N ASN A 125 12.49 -25.89 2.02
CA ASN A 125 11.63 -25.00 1.22
C ASN A 125 11.35 -23.67 1.92
N VAL A 126 11.13 -23.68 3.25
CA VAL A 126 10.95 -22.46 4.04
C VAL A 126 12.22 -21.62 4.01
N ILE A 127 13.39 -22.21 4.28
CA ILE A 127 14.69 -21.50 4.25
C ILE A 127 14.94 -20.83 2.90
N ILE A 128 14.67 -21.52 1.78
CA ILE A 128 14.85 -20.96 0.43
C ILE A 128 13.91 -19.78 0.19
N LYS A 129 12.65 -19.90 0.61
CA LYS A 129 11.65 -18.83 0.49
C LYS A 129 12.04 -17.62 1.33
N ASP A 130 12.46 -17.81 2.57
CA ASP A 130 12.88 -16.72 3.45
C ASP A 130 14.08 -15.96 2.89
N LYS A 131 15.08 -16.67 2.34
CA LYS A 131 16.21 -16.04 1.64
C LYS A 131 15.76 -15.25 0.41
N THR A 132 14.80 -15.78 -0.35
CA THR A 132 14.25 -15.12 -1.54
C THR A 132 13.50 -13.85 -1.13
N ILE A 133 12.66 -13.92 -0.11
CA ILE A 133 11.91 -12.79 0.44
C ILE A 133 12.88 -11.70 0.93
N ALA A 134 13.92 -12.07 1.69
CA ALA A 134 14.91 -11.12 2.17
C ALA A 134 15.61 -10.39 1.02
N THR A 135 15.99 -11.14 -0.03
CA THR A 135 16.63 -10.57 -1.23
C THR A 135 15.69 -9.61 -1.97
N GLN A 136 14.43 -10.01 -2.15
CA GLN A 136 13.41 -9.17 -2.80
C GLN A 136 13.12 -7.91 -1.99
N GLN A 137 13.09 -8.01 -0.66
CA GLN A 137 12.87 -6.88 0.24
C GLN A 137 13.97 -5.82 0.08
N THR A 138 15.24 -6.23 0.03
CA THR A 138 16.36 -5.31 -0.22
C THR A 138 16.28 -4.65 -1.60
N GLN A 139 15.84 -5.38 -2.63
CA GLN A 139 15.64 -4.82 -3.97
C GLN A 139 14.51 -3.77 -3.99
N ILE A 140 13.38 -4.07 -3.33
CA ILE A 140 12.24 -3.14 -3.20
C ILE A 140 12.69 -1.86 -2.51
N GLU A 141 13.42 -1.96 -1.40
CA GLU A 141 13.92 -0.78 -0.67
C GLU A 141 14.85 0.07 -1.53
N THR A 142 15.73 -0.56 -2.33
CA THR A 142 16.62 0.15 -3.26
C THR A 142 15.82 0.89 -4.33
N LEU A 143 14.86 0.21 -4.96
CA LEU A 143 14.01 0.81 -6.00
C LEU A 143 13.16 1.96 -5.46
N GLN A 144 12.65 1.84 -4.23
CA GLN A 144 11.91 2.91 -3.56
C GLN A 144 12.76 4.17 -3.37
N GLN A 145 14.04 4.02 -3.01
CA GLN A 145 14.97 5.15 -2.91
C GLN A 145 15.23 5.80 -4.27
N GLU A 146 15.40 5.01 -5.33
CA GLU A 146 15.60 5.53 -6.69
C GLU A 146 14.37 6.31 -7.18
N VAL A 147 13.17 5.77 -6.98
CA VAL A 147 11.91 6.44 -7.36
C VAL A 147 11.80 7.80 -6.66
N LYS A 148 12.03 7.83 -5.34
CA LYS A 148 11.99 9.07 -4.55
C LYS A 148 12.99 10.11 -5.06
N SER A 149 14.19 9.69 -5.45
CA SER A 149 15.21 10.58 -6.01
C SER A 149 14.77 11.18 -7.36
N LYS A 150 14.17 10.36 -8.23
CA LYS A 150 13.62 10.81 -9.52
C LYS A 150 12.44 11.76 -9.35
N GLU A 151 11.53 11.50 -8.40
CA GLU A 151 10.41 12.40 -8.07
C GLU A 151 10.92 13.79 -7.68
N ASN A 152 11.92 13.88 -6.82
CA ASN A 152 12.55 15.15 -6.45
C ASN A 152 13.15 15.87 -7.67
N GLY A 153 13.76 15.11 -8.59
CA GLY A 153 14.28 15.64 -9.86
C GLY A 153 13.18 16.23 -10.74
N ILE A 154 12.03 15.55 -10.86
CA ILE A 154 10.88 16.02 -11.64
C ILE A 154 10.35 17.33 -11.06
N VAL A 155 10.16 17.42 -9.75
CA VAL A 155 9.68 18.66 -9.09
C VAL A 155 10.64 19.82 -9.34
N ALA A 156 11.96 19.59 -9.25
CA ALA A 156 12.95 20.61 -9.53
C ALA A 156 12.92 21.10 -11.00
N LEU A 157 12.69 20.18 -11.95
CA LEU A 157 12.57 20.52 -13.37
C LEU A 157 11.28 21.29 -13.66
N GLN A 158 10.15 20.90 -13.07
CA GLN A 158 8.88 21.61 -13.20
C GLN A 158 9.01 23.07 -12.76
N LYS A 159 9.64 23.33 -11.61
CA LYS A 159 9.90 24.69 -11.14
C LYS A 159 10.79 25.49 -12.09
N LYS A 160 11.77 24.86 -12.72
CA LYS A 160 12.62 25.52 -13.74
C LYS A 160 11.82 25.88 -14.99
N ILE A 161 10.94 24.98 -15.44
CA ILE A 161 10.05 25.24 -16.59
C ILE A 161 9.17 26.45 -16.30
N GLU A 162 8.51 26.50 -15.14
CA GLU A 162 7.66 27.62 -14.74
C GLU A 162 8.41 28.97 -14.77
N VAL A 163 9.63 29.01 -14.22
CA VAL A 163 10.47 30.23 -14.24
C VAL A 163 10.88 30.61 -15.67
N LEU A 164 11.17 29.64 -16.52
CA LEU A 164 11.52 29.91 -17.93
C LEU A 164 10.30 30.41 -18.72
N GLU A 165 9.12 29.86 -18.48
CA GLU A 165 7.87 30.32 -19.07
C GLU A 165 7.59 31.78 -18.69
N GLN A 166 7.76 32.14 -17.42
CA GLN A 166 7.63 33.54 -16.96
C GLN A 166 8.64 34.47 -17.67
N LYS A 167 9.89 34.03 -17.87
CA LYS A 167 10.90 34.80 -18.59
C LYS A 167 10.57 34.96 -20.07
N ILE A 168 10.16 33.88 -20.74
CA ILE A 168 9.76 33.91 -22.15
C ILE A 168 8.58 34.87 -22.32
N PHE A 169 7.60 34.81 -21.42
CA PHE A 169 6.46 35.71 -21.40
C PHE A 169 6.90 37.18 -21.25
N ALA A 170 7.77 37.49 -20.30
CA ALA A 170 8.29 38.84 -20.11
C ALA A 170 9.08 39.39 -21.32
N LEU A 171 9.64 38.50 -22.15
CA LEU A 171 10.37 38.87 -23.37
C LEU A 171 9.44 39.07 -24.58
N ARG A 172 8.25 38.47 -24.59
CA ARG A 172 7.28 38.64 -25.67
C ARG A 172 6.64 40.03 -25.58
N LYS A 173 6.84 40.85 -26.61
CA LYS A 173 6.34 42.24 -26.68
C LYS A 173 5.09 42.41 -27.53
N GLU A 174 4.69 41.38 -28.26
CA GLU A 174 3.58 41.46 -29.20
C GLU A 174 2.24 41.22 -28.47
N PRO A 175 1.22 42.03 -28.76
CA PRO A 175 -0.11 41.80 -28.22
C PRO A 175 -0.71 40.51 -28.79
N ALA A 176 -1.71 39.98 -28.08
CA ALA A 176 -2.56 38.91 -28.57
C ALA A 176 -3.42 39.41 -29.74
N ASP A 177 -3.53 38.61 -30.80
CA ASP A 177 -4.47 38.84 -31.91
C ASP A 177 -5.78 38.04 -31.75
N LYS A 178 -5.76 37.02 -30.88
CA LYS A 178 -6.90 36.17 -30.57
C LYS A 178 -6.94 35.75 -29.10
N ILE A 179 -8.13 35.72 -28.54
CA ILE A 179 -8.52 35.02 -27.32
C ILE A 179 -9.32 33.78 -27.75
N LEU A 180 -8.84 32.60 -27.39
CA LEU A 180 -9.56 31.34 -27.57
C LEU A 180 -10.11 30.87 -26.22
N ILE A 181 -11.41 30.69 -26.11
CA ILE A 181 -12.09 30.16 -24.93
C ILE A 181 -12.65 28.78 -25.28
N GLU A 182 -12.24 27.77 -24.53
CA GLU A 182 -12.69 26.39 -24.68
C GLU A 182 -13.50 26.00 -23.44
N LYS A 183 -14.82 25.96 -23.59
CA LYS A 183 -15.74 25.88 -22.45
C LYS A 183 -15.63 24.54 -21.73
N LYS A 184 -15.55 23.43 -22.49
CA LYS A 184 -15.34 22.09 -21.92
C LYS A 184 -14.09 21.99 -21.05
N GLU A 185 -13.00 22.63 -21.51
CA GLU A 185 -11.70 22.61 -20.83
C GLU A 185 -11.57 23.69 -19.74
N ARG A 186 -12.57 24.59 -19.60
CA ARG A 186 -12.51 25.78 -18.71
C ARG A 186 -11.20 26.53 -18.86
N ARG A 187 -10.83 26.78 -20.11
CA ARG A 187 -9.55 27.40 -20.48
C ARG A 187 -9.75 28.60 -21.40
N LEU A 188 -9.07 29.70 -21.07
CA LEU A 188 -8.86 30.85 -21.93
C LEU A 188 -7.40 30.86 -22.36
N ALA A 189 -7.12 31.00 -23.65
CA ALA A 189 -5.79 31.15 -24.21
C ALA A 189 -5.66 32.48 -24.95
N LEU A 190 -4.59 33.21 -24.68
CA LEU A 190 -4.15 34.34 -25.52
C LEU A 190 -3.25 33.79 -26.61
N LEU A 191 -3.47 34.20 -27.86
CA LEU A 191 -2.67 33.78 -29.00
C LEU A 191 -2.15 34.99 -29.77
N THR A 192 -0.97 34.82 -30.38
CA THR A 192 -0.44 35.72 -31.41
C THR A 192 0.02 34.88 -32.59
N ARG A 193 -0.46 35.17 -33.80
CA ARG A 193 -0.15 34.43 -35.03
C ARG A 193 -0.32 32.91 -34.92
N GLY A 194 -1.30 32.48 -34.12
CA GLY A 194 -1.61 31.06 -33.89
C GLY A 194 -0.77 30.37 -32.80
N GLU A 195 0.23 31.04 -32.22
CA GLU A 195 0.98 30.53 -31.07
C GLU A 195 0.35 30.97 -29.75
N VAL A 196 0.30 30.07 -28.77
CA VAL A 196 -0.19 30.39 -27.43
C VAL A 196 0.81 31.27 -26.70
N LEU A 197 0.35 32.43 -26.25
CA LEU A 197 1.06 33.37 -25.38
C LEU A 197 0.97 32.95 -23.91
N LYS A 198 -0.26 32.71 -23.44
CA LYS A 198 -0.56 32.33 -22.06
C LYS A 198 -1.94 31.67 -21.99
N THR A 199 -2.14 30.84 -20.98
CA THR A 199 -3.42 30.18 -20.70
C THR A 199 -3.86 30.44 -19.27
N TYR A 200 -5.16 30.57 -19.08
CA TYR A 200 -5.81 30.86 -17.81
C TYR A 200 -6.95 29.87 -17.58
N LYS A 201 -7.15 29.49 -16.31
CA LYS A 201 -8.37 28.78 -15.92
C LYS A 201 -9.51 29.78 -15.81
N ILE A 202 -10.72 29.37 -16.14
CA ILE A 202 -11.88 30.27 -16.14
C ILE A 202 -13.09 29.65 -15.45
N ALA A 203 -13.92 30.51 -14.88
CA ALA A 203 -15.29 30.17 -14.53
C ALA A 203 -16.26 30.77 -15.56
N LEU A 204 -17.27 30.00 -15.92
CA LEU A 204 -18.24 30.35 -16.95
C LEU A 204 -19.61 30.70 -16.35
N GLY A 205 -20.59 30.89 -17.22
CA GLY A 205 -21.98 30.95 -16.82
C GLY A 205 -22.43 29.65 -16.13
N GLY A 206 -23.26 29.76 -15.09
CA GLY A 206 -23.73 28.62 -14.29
C GLY A 206 -24.53 27.55 -15.06
N ASN A 207 -24.80 27.78 -16.35
CA ASN A 207 -25.32 26.78 -17.29
C ASN A 207 -24.42 26.75 -18.55
N PRO A 208 -23.20 26.21 -18.48
CA PRO A 208 -22.20 26.43 -19.53
C PRO A 208 -22.44 25.59 -20.80
N ILE A 209 -23.42 24.69 -20.83
CA ILE A 209 -23.59 23.75 -21.94
C ILE A 209 -24.36 24.39 -23.11
N GLY A 210 -23.73 24.39 -24.29
CA GLY A 210 -24.28 24.94 -25.52
C GLY A 210 -24.24 26.47 -25.57
N PRO A 211 -24.61 27.07 -26.72
CA PRO A 211 -24.55 28.51 -26.89
C PRO A 211 -25.62 29.22 -26.07
N LYS A 212 -25.38 30.49 -25.75
CA LYS A 212 -26.40 31.40 -25.21
C LYS A 212 -27.54 31.60 -26.21
N GLU A 213 -28.77 31.54 -25.72
CA GLU A 213 -29.99 31.60 -26.53
C GLU A 213 -30.93 32.73 -26.10
N ARG A 214 -30.95 33.07 -24.80
CA ARG A 214 -31.81 34.12 -24.25
C ARG A 214 -31.19 34.82 -23.04
N GLN A 215 -31.68 36.03 -22.76
CA GLN A 215 -31.37 36.71 -21.51
C GLN A 215 -31.77 35.85 -20.30
N GLY A 216 -30.87 35.72 -19.33
CA GLY A 216 -31.12 34.98 -18.08
C GLY A 216 -30.94 33.45 -18.15
N ASP A 217 -30.51 32.88 -19.27
CA ASP A 217 -30.24 31.43 -19.39
C ASP A 217 -28.93 30.95 -18.71
N ASN A 218 -28.15 31.88 -18.16
CA ASN A 218 -26.84 31.68 -17.54
C ASN A 218 -25.82 30.94 -18.42
N LYS A 219 -25.98 30.99 -19.75
CA LYS A 219 -25.03 30.39 -20.68
C LYS A 219 -23.98 31.41 -21.12
N THR A 220 -22.73 30.96 -21.22
CA THR A 220 -21.68 31.68 -21.95
C THR A 220 -21.86 31.42 -23.45
N PRO A 221 -21.84 32.45 -24.32
CA PRO A 221 -22.07 32.30 -25.75
C PRO A 221 -21.01 31.43 -26.45
N GLU A 222 -21.32 30.95 -27.66
CA GLU A 222 -20.38 30.22 -28.52
C GLU A 222 -20.39 30.87 -29.91
N GLY A 223 -19.21 31.17 -30.44
CA GLY A 223 -19.07 31.92 -31.69
C GLY A 223 -17.81 32.78 -31.71
N THR A 224 -17.78 33.72 -32.65
CA THR A 224 -16.68 34.68 -32.81
C THR A 224 -17.19 36.09 -32.50
N TYR A 225 -16.44 36.80 -31.69
CA TYR A 225 -16.68 38.15 -31.20
C TYR A 225 -15.38 38.95 -31.25
N VAL A 226 -15.42 40.20 -30.82
CA VAL A 226 -14.22 41.03 -30.60
C VAL A 226 -14.32 41.72 -29.24
N ILE A 227 -13.17 42.05 -28.63
CA ILE A 227 -13.14 43.02 -27.53
C ILE A 227 -13.46 44.40 -28.11
N ASP A 228 -14.56 45.02 -27.71
CA ASP A 228 -14.97 46.32 -28.23
C ASP A 228 -14.81 47.47 -27.21
N SER A 229 -14.82 47.17 -25.91
CA SER A 229 -14.75 48.18 -24.85
C SER A 229 -14.25 47.59 -23.52
N ARG A 230 -13.87 48.47 -22.60
CA ARG A 230 -13.19 48.13 -21.34
C ARG A 230 -13.68 49.03 -20.22
N ASN A 231 -13.83 48.47 -19.02
CA ASN A 231 -14.22 49.23 -17.84
C ASN A 231 -13.35 48.84 -16.64
N LYS A 232 -12.50 49.79 -16.20
CA LYS A 232 -11.62 49.66 -15.04
C LYS A 232 -12.31 50.02 -13.71
N ASP A 233 -13.42 50.76 -13.77
CA ASP A 233 -14.22 51.16 -12.60
C ASP A 233 -15.46 50.26 -12.45
N SER A 234 -15.33 48.99 -12.81
CA SER A 234 -16.48 48.07 -12.83
C SER A 234 -16.84 47.59 -11.41
N GLY A 235 -17.99 46.92 -11.25
CA GLY A 235 -18.32 46.23 -10.00
C GLY A 235 -17.42 45.01 -9.69
N TYR A 236 -16.52 44.69 -10.62
CA TYR A 236 -15.45 43.71 -10.56
C TYR A 236 -14.11 44.44 -10.73
N HIS A 237 -13.00 43.76 -10.50
CA HIS A 237 -11.67 44.37 -10.58
C HIS A 237 -11.41 45.07 -11.92
N LEU A 238 -11.69 44.38 -13.03
CA LEU A 238 -11.67 44.92 -14.39
C LEU A 238 -12.63 44.12 -15.25
N SER A 239 -13.22 44.74 -16.28
CA SER A 239 -14.04 44.02 -17.28
C SER A 239 -13.74 44.46 -18.71
N LEU A 240 -13.71 43.48 -19.62
CA LEU A 240 -13.56 43.62 -21.06
C LEU A 240 -14.86 43.17 -21.73
N HIS A 241 -15.55 44.05 -22.45
CA HIS A 241 -16.77 43.73 -23.16
C HIS A 241 -16.45 42.99 -24.46
N ILE A 242 -17.19 41.91 -24.75
CA ILE A 242 -17.15 41.27 -26.06
C ILE A 242 -18.38 41.66 -26.87
N SER A 243 -18.24 41.70 -28.18
CA SER A 243 -19.27 42.13 -29.14
C SER A 243 -20.47 41.15 -29.29
N TYR A 244 -20.87 40.45 -28.23
CA TYR A 244 -22.09 39.66 -28.16
C TYR A 244 -23.30 40.59 -28.00
N PRO A 245 -24.44 40.33 -28.68
CA PRO A 245 -24.69 39.24 -29.62
C PRO A 245 -24.22 39.55 -31.04
N ASN A 246 -23.67 38.54 -31.74
CA ASN A 246 -23.39 38.64 -33.17
C ASN A 246 -24.64 38.33 -34.02
N GLU A 247 -24.53 38.40 -35.35
CA GLU A 247 -25.69 38.17 -36.24
C GLU A 247 -26.30 36.77 -36.13
N LYS A 248 -25.50 35.74 -35.85
CA LYS A 248 -26.01 34.37 -35.63
C LYS A 248 -26.82 34.29 -34.34
N ASP A 249 -26.33 34.93 -33.27
CA ASP A 249 -27.01 34.97 -31.98
C ASP A 249 -28.31 35.76 -32.07
N LYS A 250 -28.30 36.93 -32.72
CA LYS A 250 -29.51 37.72 -32.97
C LYS A 250 -30.53 36.95 -33.80
N LYS A 251 -30.09 36.22 -34.85
CA LYS A 251 -30.98 35.37 -35.65
C LYS A 251 -31.62 34.28 -34.81
N ARG A 252 -30.82 33.53 -34.04
CA ARG A 252 -31.30 32.47 -33.14
C ARG A 252 -32.35 33.01 -32.16
N ALA A 253 -32.07 34.14 -31.52
CA ALA A 253 -32.99 34.75 -30.55
C ALA A 253 -34.30 35.23 -31.21
N ARG A 254 -34.24 35.80 -32.43
CA ARG A 254 -35.43 36.17 -33.21
C ARG A 254 -36.30 34.97 -33.56
N GLU A 255 -35.70 33.86 -33.99
CA GLU A 255 -36.42 32.61 -34.31
C GLU A 255 -37.13 32.02 -33.08
N LEU A 256 -36.55 32.21 -31.90
CA LEU A 256 -37.11 31.78 -30.62
C LEU A 256 -38.10 32.78 -30.00
N GLY A 257 -38.26 33.99 -30.58
CA GLY A 257 -39.12 35.03 -30.03
C GLY A 257 -38.65 35.61 -28.69
N VAL A 258 -37.33 35.59 -28.43
CA VAL A 258 -36.72 36.01 -27.14
C VAL A 258 -35.67 37.11 -27.35
N SER A 259 -35.33 37.83 -26.27
CA SER A 259 -34.17 38.71 -26.25
C SER A 259 -32.88 37.89 -26.06
N PRO A 260 -31.82 38.08 -26.87
CA PRO A 260 -30.53 37.43 -26.65
C PRO A 260 -29.81 37.95 -25.39
N GLY A 261 -30.24 39.10 -24.86
CA GLY A 261 -29.50 39.85 -23.85
C GLY A 261 -28.27 40.54 -24.44
N GLY A 262 -27.31 40.86 -23.57
CA GLY A 262 -26.05 41.53 -23.88
C GLY A 262 -25.07 41.40 -22.72
N ASP A 263 -24.13 42.34 -22.62
CA ASP A 263 -23.19 42.49 -21.49
C ASP A 263 -22.43 41.21 -21.12
N ILE A 264 -21.85 40.57 -22.13
CA ILE A 264 -20.94 39.44 -21.92
C ILE A 264 -19.52 39.99 -21.79
N MET A 265 -18.90 39.70 -20.66
CA MET A 265 -17.59 40.26 -20.32
C MET A 265 -16.58 39.16 -20.03
N ILE A 266 -15.31 39.47 -20.25
CA ILE A 266 -14.20 38.81 -19.55
C ILE A 266 -13.86 39.70 -18.37
N HIS A 267 -13.90 39.20 -17.14
CA HIS A 267 -13.70 40.05 -15.95
C HIS A 267 -12.94 39.35 -14.83
N GLY A 268 -12.36 40.16 -13.93
CA GLY A 268 -11.75 39.68 -12.69
C GLY A 268 -12.77 39.30 -11.63
N ILE A 269 -12.35 39.19 -10.39
CA ILE A 269 -13.21 38.86 -9.26
C ILE A 269 -14.04 40.07 -8.85
N LYS A 270 -15.19 39.81 -8.23
CA LYS A 270 -16.07 40.86 -7.71
C LYS A 270 -15.32 41.66 -6.65
N ASN A 271 -15.45 43.00 -6.68
CA ASN A 271 -14.78 43.86 -5.70
C ASN A 271 -15.10 43.44 -4.26
N GLY A 272 -14.06 43.34 -3.42
CA GLY A 272 -14.15 42.85 -2.04
C GLY A 272 -14.02 41.33 -1.88
N PHE A 273 -13.88 40.56 -2.98
CA PHE A 273 -13.74 39.10 -2.96
C PHE A 273 -12.44 38.59 -3.59
N SER A 274 -11.46 39.46 -3.87
CA SER A 274 -10.17 39.10 -4.48
C SER A 274 -9.43 37.97 -3.73
N TRP A 275 -9.65 37.84 -2.42
CA TRP A 275 -9.08 36.79 -1.57
C TRP A 275 -9.42 35.35 -2.01
N VAL A 276 -10.48 35.17 -2.82
CA VAL A 276 -10.86 33.85 -3.35
C VAL A 276 -9.80 33.32 -4.33
N GLY A 277 -9.10 34.20 -5.05
CA GLY A 277 -8.02 33.83 -5.97
C GLY A 277 -8.40 32.64 -6.88
N ASP A 278 -7.46 31.73 -7.08
CA ASP A 278 -7.59 30.55 -7.95
C ASP A 278 -8.81 29.65 -7.65
N SER A 279 -9.28 29.63 -6.39
CA SER A 279 -10.46 28.85 -5.98
C SER A 279 -11.75 29.33 -6.64
N HIS A 280 -11.75 30.50 -7.31
CA HIS A 280 -12.92 30.98 -8.05
C HIS A 280 -13.34 30.05 -9.19
N THR A 281 -12.44 29.17 -9.64
CA THR A 281 -12.65 28.22 -10.74
C THR A 281 -13.24 26.89 -10.32
N GLU A 282 -13.47 26.67 -9.01
CA GLU A 282 -14.06 25.43 -8.50
C GLU A 282 -15.53 25.24 -8.95
N VAL A 283 -16.23 26.33 -9.26
CA VAL A 283 -17.63 26.33 -9.70
C VAL A 283 -17.85 27.36 -10.80
N ASP A 284 -18.73 27.07 -11.77
CA ASP A 284 -19.20 28.06 -12.74
C ASP A 284 -20.30 28.94 -12.12
N TRP A 285 -20.01 30.23 -11.90
CA TRP A 285 -20.85 31.11 -11.09
C TRP A 285 -21.37 32.35 -11.82
N THR A 286 -20.92 32.63 -13.04
CA THR A 286 -21.34 33.84 -13.75
C THR A 286 -22.74 33.68 -14.33
N LYS A 287 -23.29 34.76 -14.90
CA LYS A 287 -24.56 34.74 -15.65
C LYS A 287 -24.36 34.61 -17.17
N GLY A 288 -23.14 34.26 -17.59
CA GLY A 288 -22.74 34.12 -19.00
C GLY A 288 -21.40 34.77 -19.32
N CYS A 289 -20.85 35.58 -18.41
CA CYS A 289 -19.49 36.11 -18.51
C CYS A 289 -18.42 35.03 -18.35
N ILE A 290 -17.18 35.42 -18.60
CA ILE A 290 -15.97 34.62 -18.37
C ILE A 290 -15.18 35.27 -17.25
N ALA A 291 -15.02 34.58 -16.14
CA ALA A 291 -14.28 35.07 -14.99
C ALA A 291 -12.88 34.47 -14.90
N VAL A 292 -11.92 35.30 -14.51
CA VAL A 292 -10.51 35.00 -14.21
C VAL A 292 -10.14 35.68 -12.87
N THR A 293 -8.92 35.49 -12.36
CA THR A 293 -8.45 36.25 -11.19
C THR A 293 -8.20 37.73 -11.52
N ASP A 294 -7.96 38.54 -10.47
CA ASP A 294 -7.67 39.97 -10.61
C ASP A 294 -6.32 40.19 -11.31
N GLU A 295 -5.31 39.40 -10.96
CA GLU A 295 -4.00 39.44 -11.59
C GLU A 295 -4.09 39.01 -13.06
N GLU A 296 -4.87 37.97 -13.36
CA GLU A 296 -5.05 37.45 -14.72
C GLU A 296 -5.80 38.44 -15.61
N ILE A 297 -6.86 39.10 -15.12
CA ILE A 297 -7.59 40.09 -15.94
C ILE A 297 -6.72 41.30 -16.26
N GLU A 298 -5.83 41.72 -15.36
CA GLU A 298 -4.88 42.80 -15.64
C GLU A 298 -3.88 42.44 -16.74
N GLU A 299 -3.43 41.19 -16.78
CA GLU A 299 -2.57 40.71 -17.85
C GLU A 299 -3.31 40.65 -19.20
N ILE A 300 -4.54 40.13 -19.20
CA ILE A 300 -5.39 40.07 -20.40
C ILE A 300 -5.68 41.50 -20.90
N ASP A 301 -5.98 42.44 -20.00
CA ASP A 301 -6.15 43.87 -20.33
C ASP A 301 -4.89 44.42 -21.02
N LYS A 302 -3.69 44.15 -20.49
CA LYS A 302 -2.44 44.63 -21.09
C LYS A 302 -2.16 44.01 -22.47
N LEU A 303 -2.51 42.74 -22.67
CA LEU A 303 -2.09 41.97 -23.85
C LEU A 303 -3.12 41.90 -24.98
N ALA A 304 -4.41 42.04 -24.70
CA ALA A 304 -5.47 41.81 -25.70
C ALA A 304 -6.22 43.12 -26.06
N PRO A 305 -5.65 44.01 -26.89
CA PRO A 305 -6.22 45.32 -27.19
C PRO A 305 -7.63 45.24 -27.80
N ASN A 306 -8.37 46.35 -27.82
CA ASN A 306 -9.66 46.40 -28.52
C ASN A 306 -9.47 46.00 -30.00
N GLY A 307 -10.41 45.22 -30.52
CA GLY A 307 -10.32 44.57 -31.82
C GLY A 307 -9.76 43.14 -31.78
N THR A 308 -9.19 42.69 -30.66
CA THR A 308 -8.76 41.28 -30.48
C THR A 308 -9.94 40.34 -30.69
N ILE A 309 -9.75 39.31 -31.52
CA ILE A 309 -10.78 38.32 -31.82
C ILE A 309 -11.02 37.46 -30.59
N VAL A 310 -12.27 37.27 -30.18
CA VAL A 310 -12.66 36.33 -29.12
C VAL A 310 -13.43 35.18 -29.73
N GLU A 311 -12.81 33.99 -29.75
CA GLU A 311 -13.42 32.78 -30.28
C GLU A 311 -13.81 31.87 -29.11
N ILE A 312 -15.09 31.58 -28.96
CA ILE A 312 -15.63 30.75 -27.88
C ILE A 312 -16.17 29.45 -28.46
N ARG A 313 -15.58 28.32 -28.02
CA ARG A 313 -15.88 26.96 -28.48
C ARG A 313 -16.52 26.12 -27.35
N PRO A 314 -17.27 25.07 -27.71
CA PRO A 314 -17.93 24.17 -26.75
C PRO A 314 -17.03 23.58 -25.66
#